data_AF-A0A5D4H7D9-F1
#
_entry.id   AF-A0A5D4H7D9-F1
#
_cell.length_a   1.000
_cell.length_b   1.000
_cell.length_c   1.000
_cell.angle_alpha   90.00
_cell.angle_beta   90.00
_cell.angle_gamma   90.00
#
_symmetry.space_group_name_H-M   'P 1'
#
loop_
_entity.id
_entity.type
_entity.pdbx_description
1 polymer ?
#
loop_
_entity_poly.entity_id
_entity_poly.type
_entity_poly.pdbx_seq_one_letter_code
_entity_poly.pdbx_strand_id
1 'polypeptide(L)'
;MNRYLNQWTGILFVLLLGVCFSCSKVEDLGSFTPQEPAFSLETDAIEVSKEGGEFTINVESNLPWRVKSNADWVSFSSENALADGKITFSIARNRSTTPRNAELTVWITKDNEKKIQVIQAAAEPSDLVTHFYVKTTGTEENSGLSWNEATTLDKALDAVVPGDVIHIAAGTYIPTKVLTGGSASNAADRTFEIHSNIGLIGGYPDDAVEGAVSDPTSYETILSGNTSSGKVYHTVAITAPPQKGQKVVLQGLSIKHGQAANSGTGHITLNGAQYYRFYGGGLIVARSTVDIFDCEISENTTGFHAAGVFAFSGATVRFERSTIKENKGTHNGGNGGGIFNEAATVYFNDCEISNNTISGVGAGIYAFSGSQPTYTYIYNSTIAYNNNNGAGLSETRRGGGFYGRERSVTVIVNSTFYENIGGHGAGISLYGTAAAPSRLDVISTSITGNKGYNNGGGIELTSNTTLRIYNSILSGNTAVSGGDIFTGSGANPVFSSSVRGNQLLDGNGTVISGSSFDFETMLGNFTNHGGHTKTVLLSSGSAAATLGMSAAQLKNLGNTYTPAIPAEVITYDQNGKSRSNSAAMGAAIP
;
A
#
# COMPACT_ATOMS: atom_id res chain seq x y z
N MET A 1 29.43 62.77 10.00
CA MET A 1 29.93 63.71 8.97
C MET A 1 28.72 64.08 8.10
N ASN A 2 27.90 65.04 8.57
CA ASN A 2 27.69 66.39 7.97
C ASN A 2 27.24 66.35 6.49
N ARG A 3 25.95 66.66 6.20
CA ARG A 3 25.35 68.00 5.89
C ARG A 3 25.73 68.45 4.47
N TYR A 4 24.83 68.87 3.57
CA TYR A 4 23.88 70.01 3.61
C TYR A 4 22.60 69.67 2.81
N LEU A 5 21.36 69.98 3.22
CA LEU A 5 20.65 71.26 3.45
C LEU A 5 20.40 72.12 2.19
N ASN A 6 19.12 72.32 1.84
CA ASN A 6 18.52 73.66 1.89
C ASN A 6 16.99 73.63 2.03
N GLN A 7 16.52 74.43 2.99
CA GLN A 7 15.15 74.77 3.38
C GLN A 7 14.79 76.16 2.88
N TRP A 8 13.50 76.49 2.73
CA TRP A 8 12.87 77.82 2.99
C TRP A 8 11.35 77.54 3.23
N THR A 9 10.80 77.48 4.45
CA THR A 9 10.35 78.52 5.44
C THR A 9 9.02 79.26 5.13
N GLY A 10 8.11 79.23 6.13
CA GLY A 10 7.04 80.22 6.43
C GLY A 10 5.61 79.74 6.14
N ILE A 11 4.72 79.35 7.06
CA ILE A 11 4.09 79.96 8.27
C ILE A 11 2.91 80.93 7.98
N LEU A 12 1.74 80.55 8.53
CA LEU A 12 0.57 81.30 9.06
C LEU A 12 -0.68 81.67 8.21
N PHE A 13 -1.81 81.07 8.67
CA PHE A 13 -3.16 81.60 8.98
C PHE A 13 -4.16 82.14 7.92
N VAL A 14 -5.29 81.40 7.86
CA VAL A 14 -6.73 81.81 7.88
C VAL A 14 -7.25 82.77 6.79
N LEU A 15 -8.19 82.28 5.95
CA LEU A 15 -9.59 82.74 5.91
C LEU A 15 -10.52 81.85 5.07
N LEU A 16 -11.80 81.83 5.49
CA LEU A 16 -12.99 81.18 4.95
C LEU A 16 -13.29 81.43 3.46
N LEU A 17 -13.95 80.45 2.83
CA LEU A 17 -15.12 80.53 1.91
C LEU A 17 -15.17 79.17 1.16
N GLY A 18 -16.08 78.24 1.41
CA GLY A 18 -17.53 78.40 1.30
C GLY A 18 -17.98 77.88 -0.07
N VAL A 19 -18.05 76.54 -0.25
CA VAL A 19 -18.73 75.93 -1.41
C VAL A 19 -19.69 74.87 -0.88
N CYS A 20 -20.96 75.25 -0.97
CA CYS A 20 -22.13 74.49 -0.55
C CYS A 20 -22.27 73.19 -1.36
N PHE A 21 -22.29 72.05 -0.67
CA PHE A 21 -23.03 70.88 -1.14
C PHE A 21 -24.22 70.66 -0.20
N SER A 22 -25.39 70.88 -0.80
CA SER A 22 -26.75 70.52 -0.41
C SER A 22 -26.86 69.68 0.87
N CYS A 23 -27.16 70.33 1.99
CA CYS A 23 -27.94 69.71 3.05
C CYS A 23 -29.33 69.43 2.48
N SER A 24 -29.62 68.18 2.09
CA SER A 24 -31.00 67.73 2.06
C SER A 24 -31.54 67.91 3.47
N LYS A 25 -32.64 68.66 3.60
CA LYS A 25 -33.40 68.77 4.84
C LYS A 25 -33.52 67.37 5.45
N VAL A 26 -32.99 67.19 6.65
CA VAL A 26 -33.48 66.17 7.56
C VAL A 26 -34.92 66.57 7.80
N GLU A 27 -35.85 65.89 7.13
CA GLU A 27 -37.21 65.85 7.65
C GLU A 27 -37.09 65.30 9.06
N ASP A 28 -37.50 66.13 9.99
CA ASP A 28 -37.79 65.74 11.37
C ASP A 28 -38.73 64.53 11.28
N LEU A 29 -38.16 63.33 11.34
CA LEU A 29 -38.91 62.10 11.58
C LEU A 29 -39.45 62.29 12.99
N GLY A 30 -40.63 62.90 13.05
CA GLY A 30 -41.26 63.34 14.28
C GLY A 30 -41.17 62.25 15.34
N SER A 31 -41.07 62.66 16.60
CA SER A 31 -41.06 61.78 17.76
C SER A 31 -42.03 60.60 17.56
N PHE A 32 -41.48 59.43 17.29
CA PHE A 32 -42.27 58.22 17.19
C PHE A 32 -42.67 57.80 18.60
N THR A 33 -43.96 57.57 18.82
CA THR A 33 -44.43 56.91 20.04
C THR A 33 -44.37 55.42 19.74
N PRO A 34 -43.50 54.61 20.38
CA PRO A 34 -43.45 53.19 20.10
C PRO A 34 -44.83 52.57 20.30
N GLN A 35 -45.44 52.09 19.22
CA GLN A 35 -46.45 51.05 19.35
C GLN A 35 -45.81 49.88 20.11
N GLU A 36 -46.59 49.15 20.91
CA GLU A 36 -46.07 47.96 21.58
C GLU A 36 -45.32 47.09 20.55
N PRO A 37 -44.02 46.78 20.77
CA PRO A 37 -43.23 46.06 19.78
C PRO A 37 -43.86 44.69 19.51
N ALA A 38 -44.31 44.49 18.27
CA ALA A 38 -44.83 43.23 17.77
C ALA A 38 -43.81 42.65 16.79
N PHE A 39 -43.25 41.49 17.13
CA PHE A 39 -42.05 40.95 16.51
C PHE A 39 -42.07 39.42 16.48
N SER A 40 -42.02 38.82 15.28
CA SER A 40 -41.97 37.38 15.05
C SER A 40 -40.80 37.01 14.14
N LEU A 41 -40.23 35.83 14.40
CA LEU A 41 -39.28 35.17 13.51
C LEU A 41 -39.95 33.94 12.92
N GLU A 42 -39.68 33.66 11.66
CA GLU A 42 -40.13 32.44 10.98
C GLU A 42 -39.65 31.17 11.70
N THR A 43 -38.45 31.20 12.27
CA THR A 43 -37.85 30.10 13.02
C THR A 43 -36.95 30.62 14.14
N ASP A 44 -36.74 29.80 15.16
CA ASP A 44 -35.75 30.01 16.23
C ASP A 44 -34.51 29.12 16.08
N ALA A 45 -34.46 28.25 15.07
CA ALA A 45 -33.29 27.45 14.74
C ALA A 45 -33.19 27.10 13.25
N ILE A 46 -31.96 26.90 12.77
CA ILE A 46 -31.68 26.30 11.47
C ILE A 46 -30.59 25.24 11.59
N GLU A 47 -30.80 24.11 10.90
CA GLU A 47 -29.79 23.07 10.74
C GLU A 47 -29.09 23.25 9.39
N VAL A 48 -27.76 23.20 9.43
CA VAL A 48 -26.91 23.54 8.29
C VAL A 48 -25.93 22.42 8.03
N SER A 49 -25.80 22.02 6.78
CA SER A 49 -24.81 21.02 6.39
C SER A 49 -23.39 21.52 6.63
N LYS A 50 -22.42 20.61 6.68
CA LYS A 50 -21.00 20.94 6.80
C LYS A 50 -20.53 21.94 5.73
N GLU A 51 -21.10 21.91 4.53
CA GLU A 51 -20.70 22.79 3.41
C GLU A 51 -21.09 24.26 3.63
N GLY A 52 -22.08 24.54 4.49
CA GLY A 52 -22.61 25.88 4.68
C GLY A 52 -23.51 26.30 3.52
N GLY A 53 -23.53 27.60 3.20
CA GLY A 53 -24.35 28.15 2.12
C GLY A 53 -25.03 29.47 2.48
N GLU A 54 -25.92 29.94 1.59
CA GLU A 54 -26.76 31.12 1.83
C GLU A 54 -28.14 30.73 2.37
N PHE A 55 -28.60 31.51 3.35
CA PHE A 55 -29.86 31.29 4.05
C PHE A 55 -30.66 32.59 4.12
N THR A 56 -31.98 32.46 4.21
CA THR A 56 -32.90 33.58 4.35
C THR A 56 -33.98 33.27 5.37
N ILE A 57 -34.25 34.21 6.28
CA ILE A 57 -35.27 34.09 7.33
C ILE A 57 -36.18 35.30 7.27
N ASN A 58 -37.50 35.09 7.22
CA ASN A 58 -38.47 36.16 7.27
C ASN A 58 -38.63 36.69 8.70
N VAL A 59 -38.72 38.02 8.81
CA VAL A 59 -38.96 38.75 10.06
C VAL A 59 -40.21 39.58 9.88
N GLU A 60 -41.19 39.34 10.74
CA GLU A 60 -42.39 40.19 10.85
C GLU A 60 -42.16 41.18 11.99
N SER A 61 -42.30 42.48 11.70
CA SER A 61 -42.04 43.53 12.67
C SER A 61 -42.81 44.80 12.33
N ASN A 62 -43.53 45.34 13.30
CA ASN A 62 -44.15 46.66 13.19
C ASN A 62 -43.15 47.82 13.38
N LEU A 63 -41.89 47.53 13.76
CA LEU A 63 -40.83 48.51 14.04
C LEU A 63 -39.50 48.15 13.36
N PRO A 64 -38.56 49.10 13.23
CA PRO A 64 -37.23 48.79 12.73
C PRO A 64 -36.48 47.78 13.59
N TRP A 65 -35.89 46.77 12.95
CA TRP A 65 -35.11 45.71 13.60
C TRP A 65 -33.72 45.59 12.99
N ARG A 66 -32.81 44.99 13.74
CA ARG A 66 -31.47 44.59 13.27
C ARG A 66 -31.07 43.22 13.79
N VAL A 67 -30.10 42.58 13.14
CA VAL A 67 -29.54 41.29 13.52
C VAL A 67 -28.01 41.37 13.66
N LYS A 68 -27.45 40.51 14.51
CA LYS A 68 -26.01 40.29 14.66
C LYS A 68 -25.76 38.81 14.95
N SER A 69 -24.58 38.33 14.61
CA SER A 69 -24.10 36.99 14.98
C SER A 69 -23.05 37.11 16.09
N ASN A 70 -22.96 36.09 16.96
CA ASN A 70 -21.83 35.92 17.87
C ASN A 70 -20.63 35.19 17.24
N ALA A 71 -20.76 34.75 15.98
CA ALA A 71 -19.79 33.95 15.26
C ALA A 71 -19.26 34.68 14.02
N ASP A 72 -17.94 34.60 13.81
CA ASP A 72 -17.20 35.17 12.69
C ASP A 72 -17.38 34.43 11.36
N TRP A 73 -17.89 33.19 11.41
CA TRP A 73 -18.20 32.35 10.24
C TRP A 73 -19.61 32.56 9.67
N VAL A 74 -20.37 33.52 10.21
CA VAL A 74 -21.66 33.98 9.68
C VAL A 74 -21.52 35.42 9.17
N SER A 75 -21.84 35.66 7.91
CA SER A 75 -21.81 36.99 7.29
C SER A 75 -23.19 37.40 6.78
N PHE A 76 -23.62 38.64 7.02
CA PHE A 76 -24.93 39.13 6.56
C PHE A 76 -24.81 39.91 5.25
N SER A 77 -25.76 39.68 4.35
CA SER A 77 -26.02 40.53 3.18
C SER A 77 -27.29 41.37 3.35
N SER A 78 -28.17 41.00 4.29
CA SER A 78 -29.28 41.80 4.78
C SER A 78 -29.41 41.63 6.30
N GLU A 79 -29.18 42.69 7.06
CA GLU A 79 -29.06 42.66 8.53
C GLU A 79 -30.03 43.58 9.29
N ASN A 80 -30.91 44.31 8.57
CA ASN A 80 -31.90 45.19 9.16
C ASN A 80 -33.05 45.48 8.18
N ALA A 81 -34.20 45.92 8.71
CA ALA A 81 -35.28 46.53 7.94
C ALA A 81 -36.08 47.51 8.82
N LEU A 82 -36.88 48.39 8.20
CA LEU A 82 -37.71 49.38 8.90
C LEU A 82 -39.06 48.82 9.39
N ALA A 83 -39.47 47.67 8.89
CA ALA A 83 -40.69 46.93 9.23
C ALA A 83 -40.46 45.44 8.89
N ASP A 84 -41.46 44.71 8.40
CA ASP A 84 -41.29 43.37 7.84
C ASP A 84 -40.13 43.31 6.84
N GLY A 85 -39.37 42.21 6.89
CA GLY A 85 -38.20 42.06 6.04
C GLY A 85 -37.58 40.67 6.11
N LYS A 86 -36.36 40.56 5.57
CA LYS A 86 -35.62 39.31 5.49
C LYS A 86 -34.20 39.49 6.02
N ILE A 87 -33.79 38.55 6.86
CA ILE A 87 -32.38 38.36 7.19
C ILE A 87 -31.79 37.48 6.10
N THR A 88 -30.76 37.95 5.41
CA THR A 88 -30.00 37.15 4.44
C THR A 88 -28.57 37.04 4.91
N PHE A 89 -28.07 35.81 5.02
CA PHE A 89 -26.75 35.53 5.56
C PHE A 89 -26.12 34.29 4.95
N SER A 90 -24.80 34.26 4.95
CA SER A 90 -23.98 33.16 4.46
C SER A 90 -23.26 32.50 5.63
N ILE A 91 -23.21 31.17 5.62
CA ILE A 91 -22.50 30.35 6.58
C ILE A 91 -21.29 29.72 5.88
N ALA A 92 -20.09 29.96 6.41
CA ALA A 92 -18.88 29.32 5.89
C ALA A 92 -18.89 27.79 6.16
N ARG A 93 -18.16 27.01 5.34
CA ARG A 93 -17.99 25.57 5.54
C ARG A 93 -17.37 25.25 6.91
N ASN A 94 -17.91 24.24 7.61
CA ASN A 94 -17.28 23.66 8.78
C ASN A 94 -16.27 22.60 8.34
N ARG A 95 -14.99 22.79 8.71
CA ARG A 95 -13.90 21.83 8.45
C ARG A 95 -13.51 21.04 9.70
N SER A 96 -14.18 21.27 10.83
CA SER A 96 -13.93 20.54 12.07
C SER A 96 -14.78 19.27 12.12
N THR A 97 -14.23 18.21 12.71
CA THR A 97 -14.98 16.99 13.06
C THR A 97 -15.92 17.18 14.25
N THR A 98 -16.09 18.41 14.72
CA THR A 98 -17.08 18.78 15.73
C THR A 98 -18.13 19.69 15.12
N PRO A 99 -19.42 19.47 15.44
CA PRO A 99 -20.47 20.42 15.06
C PRO A 99 -20.22 21.75 15.77
N ARG A 100 -20.63 22.84 15.14
CA ARG A 100 -20.47 24.18 15.70
C ARG A 100 -21.77 24.96 15.63
N ASN A 101 -21.96 25.84 16.61
CA ASN A 101 -23.20 26.59 16.79
C ASN A 101 -22.93 28.09 16.78
N ALA A 102 -23.83 28.86 16.18
CA ALA A 102 -23.88 30.33 16.29
C ALA A 102 -25.26 30.77 16.77
N GLU A 103 -25.31 31.93 17.41
CA GLU A 103 -26.54 32.59 17.82
C GLU A 103 -26.69 33.89 17.03
N LEU A 104 -27.78 34.00 16.26
CA LEU A 104 -28.19 35.26 15.65
C LEU A 104 -29.15 35.96 16.60
N THR A 105 -28.76 37.11 17.13
CA THR A 105 -29.64 37.96 17.94
C THR A 105 -30.31 38.96 17.04
N VAL A 106 -31.65 38.93 16.97
CA VAL A 106 -32.48 39.88 16.21
C VAL A 106 -33.25 40.73 17.21
N TRP A 107 -33.20 42.07 17.09
CA TRP A 107 -33.78 42.95 18.10
C TRP A 107 -34.30 44.28 17.56
N ILE A 108 -35.33 44.80 18.24
CA ILE A 108 -35.86 46.16 18.08
C ILE A 108 -35.27 47.05 19.19
N THR A 109 -35.39 46.61 20.45
CA THR A 109 -34.81 47.23 21.65
C THR A 109 -34.11 46.17 22.50
N LYS A 110 -33.40 46.56 23.56
CA LYS A 110 -32.73 45.60 24.46
C LYS A 110 -33.72 44.65 25.14
N ASP A 111 -34.94 45.10 25.38
CA ASP A 111 -35.99 44.33 26.04
C ASP A 111 -36.88 43.57 25.04
N ASN A 112 -36.61 43.70 23.73
CA ASN A 112 -37.31 43.02 22.66
C ASN A 112 -36.31 42.43 21.65
N GLU A 113 -35.69 41.32 22.07
CA GLU A 113 -34.80 40.50 21.26
C GLU A 113 -35.32 39.06 21.14
N LYS A 114 -35.04 38.42 20.01
CA LYS A 114 -35.21 36.98 19.80
C LYS A 114 -33.92 36.42 19.22
N LYS A 115 -33.74 35.12 19.40
CA LYS A 115 -32.52 34.41 19.06
C LYS A 115 -32.82 33.31 18.06
N ILE A 116 -31.92 33.13 17.11
CA ILE A 116 -31.93 32.02 16.14
C ILE A 116 -30.67 31.21 16.38
N GLN A 117 -30.82 29.92 16.67
CA GLN A 117 -29.70 28.98 16.78
C GLN A 117 -29.34 28.44 15.40
N VAL A 118 -28.09 28.63 14.99
CA VAL A 118 -27.54 28.04 13.76
C VAL A 118 -26.69 26.85 14.17
N ILE A 119 -27.15 25.64 13.85
CA ILE A 119 -26.45 24.39 14.17
C ILE A 119 -25.84 23.85 12.88
N GLN A 120 -24.51 23.93 12.76
CA GLN A 120 -23.81 23.42 11.59
C GLN A 120 -23.18 22.05 11.90
N ALA A 121 -23.47 21.07 11.05
CA ALA A 121 -22.92 19.72 11.15
C ALA A 121 -21.38 19.70 11.10
N ALA A 122 -20.79 18.65 11.69
CA ALA A 122 -19.35 18.38 11.60
C ALA A 122 -18.95 17.95 10.17
N ALA A 123 -17.67 18.13 9.85
CA ALA A 123 -17.02 17.40 8.78
C ALA A 123 -16.80 15.94 9.20
N GLU A 124 -16.93 15.02 8.25
CA GLU A 124 -16.53 13.63 8.41
C GLU A 124 -15.00 13.53 8.31
N PRO A 125 -14.37 12.51 8.94
CA PRO A 125 -12.92 12.27 8.77
C PRO A 125 -12.49 12.13 7.31
N SER A 126 -13.38 11.62 6.43
CA SER A 126 -13.15 11.56 4.99
C SER A 126 -13.13 12.93 4.32
N ASP A 127 -13.73 13.97 4.92
CA ASP A 127 -13.67 15.34 4.39
C ASP A 127 -12.36 16.07 4.75
N LEU A 128 -11.54 15.45 5.61
CA LEU A 128 -10.17 15.89 5.90
C LEU A 128 -9.14 15.25 4.96
N VAL A 129 -9.53 14.21 4.25
CA VAL A 129 -8.70 13.53 3.25
C VAL A 129 -8.73 14.35 1.97
N THR A 130 -7.56 14.78 1.51
CA THR A 130 -7.41 15.44 0.22
C THR A 130 -7.19 14.39 -0.86
N HIS A 131 -7.98 14.50 -1.93
CA HIS A 131 -7.80 13.71 -3.13
C HIS A 131 -7.03 14.54 -4.16
N PHE A 132 -5.83 14.06 -4.50
CA PHE A 132 -5.02 14.62 -5.57
C PHE A 132 -5.19 13.83 -6.85
N TYR A 133 -5.23 14.52 -7.98
CA TYR A 133 -5.43 13.94 -9.31
C TYR A 133 -4.23 14.28 -10.19
N VAL A 134 -3.65 13.25 -10.79
CA VAL A 134 -2.37 13.32 -11.49
C VAL A 134 -2.50 12.77 -12.90
N LYS A 135 -1.96 13.51 -13.86
CA LYS A 135 -1.84 13.10 -15.28
C LYS A 135 -0.41 13.32 -15.75
N THR A 136 0.00 12.59 -16.78
CA THR A 136 1.27 12.86 -17.49
C THR A 136 1.28 14.23 -18.16
N THR A 137 0.10 14.77 -18.49
CA THR A 137 -0.12 16.12 -19.03
C THR A 137 -0.37 17.18 -17.96
N GLY A 138 -0.45 16.80 -16.68
CA GLY A 138 -0.65 17.73 -15.56
C GLY A 138 0.58 18.62 -15.34
N THR A 139 0.37 19.82 -14.80
CA THR A 139 1.44 20.80 -14.58
C THR A 139 1.54 21.24 -13.12
N GLU A 140 2.65 21.89 -12.74
CA GLU A 140 2.85 22.38 -11.36
C GLU A 140 2.00 23.60 -11.02
N GLU A 141 1.42 24.28 -12.01
CA GLU A 141 0.49 25.40 -11.82
C GLU A 141 -0.90 24.90 -11.39
N ASN A 142 -1.34 23.75 -11.92
CA ASN A 142 -2.65 23.18 -11.64
C ASN A 142 -2.80 22.74 -10.18
N SER A 143 -3.98 22.91 -9.60
CA SER A 143 -4.20 22.65 -8.16
C SER A 143 -4.02 21.19 -7.74
N GLY A 144 -4.28 20.24 -8.65
CA GLY A 144 -4.32 18.81 -8.37
C GLY A 144 -5.62 18.35 -7.71
N LEU A 145 -6.62 19.21 -7.52
CA LEU A 145 -7.83 18.89 -6.74
C LEU A 145 -9.01 18.37 -7.59
N SER A 146 -8.81 18.20 -8.89
CA SER A 146 -9.75 17.54 -9.80
C SER A 146 -9.04 17.05 -11.06
N TRP A 147 -9.67 16.20 -11.86
CA TRP A 147 -9.10 15.73 -13.13
C TRP A 147 -8.89 16.82 -14.20
N ASN A 148 -9.65 17.92 -14.15
CA ASN A 148 -9.47 19.07 -15.05
C ASN A 148 -8.29 19.95 -14.63
N GLU A 149 -7.99 19.96 -13.33
CA GLU A 149 -6.86 20.66 -12.72
C GLU A 149 -5.80 19.64 -12.28
N ALA A 150 -5.60 18.56 -13.05
CA ALA A 150 -4.66 17.51 -12.69
C ALA A 150 -3.22 18.05 -12.66
N THR A 151 -2.45 17.65 -11.66
CA THR A 151 -1.08 18.14 -11.44
C THR A 151 -0.03 17.05 -11.71
N THR A 152 1.25 17.36 -11.49
CA THR A 152 2.36 16.40 -11.60
C THR A 152 2.40 15.48 -10.37
N LEU A 153 2.91 14.26 -10.53
CA LEU A 153 3.06 13.33 -9.42
C LEU A 153 4.00 13.88 -8.33
N ASP A 154 5.09 14.53 -8.73
CA ASP A 154 6.06 15.12 -7.80
C ASP A 154 5.47 16.27 -6.96
N LYS A 155 4.53 17.06 -7.52
CA LYS A 155 3.82 18.09 -6.75
C LYS A 155 2.82 17.49 -5.77
N ALA A 156 2.06 16.48 -6.21
CA ALA A 156 1.12 15.79 -5.33
C ALA A 156 1.87 15.11 -4.16
N LEU A 157 2.96 14.40 -4.43
CA LEU A 157 3.78 13.75 -3.41
C LEU A 157 4.38 14.74 -2.39
N ASP A 158 4.71 15.97 -2.77
CA ASP A 158 5.16 16.99 -1.81
C ASP A 158 4.03 17.52 -0.92
N ALA A 159 2.82 17.60 -1.46
CA ALA A 159 1.69 18.27 -0.81
C ALA A 159 0.93 17.38 0.18
N VAL A 160 0.97 16.06 -0.03
CA VAL A 160 0.20 15.09 0.75
C VAL A 160 0.58 15.06 2.23
N VAL A 161 -0.42 14.82 3.06
CA VAL A 161 -0.29 14.49 4.48
C VAL A 161 -0.90 13.12 4.78
N PRO A 162 -0.61 12.49 5.93
CA PRO A 162 -1.16 11.17 6.24
C PRO A 162 -2.69 11.14 6.18
N GLY A 163 -3.22 10.17 5.43
CA GLY A 163 -4.66 10.02 5.14
C GLY A 163 -5.04 10.40 3.70
N ASP A 164 -4.27 11.24 3.03
CA ASP A 164 -4.54 11.69 1.65
C ASP A 164 -4.48 10.54 0.63
N VAL A 165 -5.06 10.79 -0.55
CA VAL A 165 -5.10 9.85 -1.67
C VAL A 165 -4.65 10.55 -2.95
N ILE A 166 -3.77 9.90 -3.72
CA ILE A 166 -3.36 10.34 -5.06
C ILE A 166 -3.94 9.37 -6.09
N HIS A 167 -4.78 9.89 -6.98
CA HIS A 167 -5.33 9.20 -8.15
C HIS A 167 -4.46 9.51 -9.37
N ILE A 168 -4.01 8.46 -10.06
CA ILE A 168 -3.00 8.58 -11.10
C ILE A 168 -3.58 8.00 -12.41
N ALA A 169 -3.69 8.86 -13.42
CA ALA A 169 -4.07 8.47 -14.77
C ALA A 169 -2.98 7.61 -15.44
N ALA A 170 -3.38 6.79 -16.39
CA ALA A 170 -2.49 5.95 -17.17
C ALA A 170 -1.37 6.74 -17.84
N GLY A 171 -0.24 6.07 -18.02
CA GLY A 171 0.95 6.66 -18.59
C GLY A 171 2.20 6.35 -17.77
N THR A 172 3.33 6.87 -18.24
CA THR A 172 4.63 6.68 -17.61
C THR A 172 5.06 7.94 -16.86
N TYR A 173 5.28 7.80 -15.57
CA TYR A 173 5.77 8.85 -14.68
C TYR A 173 7.26 8.58 -14.39
N ILE A 174 8.06 9.65 -14.44
CA ILE A 174 9.51 9.63 -14.20
C ILE A 174 9.81 10.52 -12.99
N PRO A 175 10.54 10.03 -11.98
CA PRO A 175 10.81 10.83 -10.78
C PRO A 175 11.81 11.94 -11.10
N THR A 176 11.54 13.16 -10.66
CA THR A 176 12.47 14.29 -10.83
C THR A 176 13.18 14.70 -9.53
N LYS A 177 12.62 14.32 -8.39
CA LYS A 177 13.13 14.65 -7.05
C LYS A 177 13.99 13.53 -6.49
N VAL A 178 15.03 13.92 -5.77
CA VAL A 178 15.89 12.99 -5.02
C VAL A 178 15.21 12.56 -3.72
N LEU A 179 15.50 11.33 -3.30
CA LEU A 179 15.13 10.85 -1.96
C LEU A 179 15.56 11.87 -0.90
N THR A 180 14.73 12.09 0.11
CA THR A 180 15.07 12.96 1.25
C THR A 180 16.41 12.57 1.86
N GLY A 181 17.35 13.52 1.92
CA GLY A 181 18.74 13.30 2.36
C GLY A 181 19.71 12.84 1.26
N GLY A 182 19.22 12.63 0.03
CA GLY A 182 20.01 12.35 -1.17
C GLY A 182 20.68 13.60 -1.76
N SER A 183 21.54 13.39 -2.76
CA SER A 183 22.26 14.49 -3.41
C SER A 183 21.69 14.83 -4.77
N ALA A 184 21.35 16.10 -5.01
CA ALA A 184 20.93 16.58 -6.33
C ALA A 184 22.00 16.41 -7.43
N SER A 185 23.28 16.28 -7.05
CA SER A 185 24.37 15.96 -7.99
C SER A 185 24.38 14.50 -8.43
N ASN A 186 23.62 13.64 -7.74
CA ASN A 186 23.49 12.23 -8.06
C ASN A 186 22.09 11.95 -8.59
N ALA A 187 21.90 12.07 -9.90
CA ALA A 187 20.60 11.85 -10.54
C ALA A 187 20.02 10.45 -10.28
N ALA A 188 20.84 9.45 -9.93
CA ALA A 188 20.38 8.11 -9.57
C ALA A 188 19.71 8.05 -8.18
N ASP A 189 19.87 9.06 -7.32
CA ASP A 189 19.13 9.18 -6.05
C ASP A 189 17.68 9.66 -6.26
N ARG A 190 17.27 9.97 -7.51
CA ARG A 190 15.86 10.30 -7.82
C ARG A 190 14.93 9.13 -7.53
N THR A 191 13.75 9.40 -7.01
CA THR A 191 12.79 8.35 -6.66
C THR A 191 11.39 8.93 -6.48
N PHE A 192 10.36 8.09 -6.55
CA PHE A 192 9.07 8.42 -5.97
C PHE A 192 9.12 8.11 -4.46
N GLU A 193 9.39 9.14 -3.65
CA GLU A 193 9.40 9.00 -2.20
C GLU A 193 7.96 9.06 -1.65
N ILE A 194 7.54 7.99 -0.99
CA ILE A 194 6.27 7.96 -0.25
C ILE A 194 6.57 8.23 1.23
N HIS A 195 6.58 9.51 1.60
CA HIS A 195 6.99 9.99 2.93
C HIS A 195 5.88 10.02 3.98
N SER A 196 4.63 9.81 3.56
CA SER A 196 3.43 9.86 4.42
C SER A 196 2.57 8.61 4.25
N ASN A 197 1.76 8.28 5.26
CA ASN A 197 0.83 7.15 5.21
C ASN A 197 -0.40 7.52 4.35
N ILE A 198 -0.29 7.34 3.04
CA ILE A 198 -1.25 7.77 2.02
C ILE A 198 -1.65 6.64 1.07
N GLY A 199 -2.73 6.84 0.32
CA GLY A 199 -3.11 5.98 -0.79
C GLY A 199 -2.57 6.50 -2.13
N LEU A 200 -2.02 5.61 -2.96
CA LEU A 200 -1.72 5.86 -4.37
C LEU A 200 -2.47 4.85 -5.21
N ILE A 201 -3.36 5.33 -6.08
CA ILE A 201 -4.24 4.51 -6.90
C ILE A 201 -3.98 4.82 -8.37
N GLY A 202 -3.37 3.88 -9.08
CA GLY A 202 -3.26 3.89 -10.54
C GLY A 202 -4.50 3.30 -11.21
N GLY A 203 -4.46 3.18 -12.53
CA GLY A 203 -5.53 2.50 -13.29
C GLY A 203 -6.60 3.43 -13.86
N TYR A 204 -6.44 4.75 -13.80
CA TYR A 204 -7.41 5.65 -14.42
C TYR A 204 -7.08 5.88 -15.91
N PRO A 205 -8.05 6.16 -16.80
CA PRO A 205 -7.78 6.55 -18.17
C PRO A 205 -6.79 7.73 -18.27
N ASP A 206 -5.98 7.81 -19.32
CA ASP A 206 -5.05 8.93 -19.53
C ASP A 206 -5.78 10.27 -19.71
N ASP A 207 -6.97 10.23 -20.29
CA ASP A 207 -7.91 11.34 -20.45
C ASP A 207 -8.94 11.46 -19.32
N ALA A 208 -8.71 10.82 -18.16
CA ALA A 208 -9.66 10.75 -17.05
C ALA A 208 -10.37 12.07 -16.74
N VAL A 209 -11.67 12.00 -16.48
CA VAL A 209 -12.54 13.12 -16.10
C VAL A 209 -13.25 12.79 -14.79
N GLU A 210 -13.99 13.74 -14.23
CA GLU A 210 -14.76 13.53 -13.01
C GLU A 210 -15.67 12.30 -13.14
N GLY A 211 -15.66 11.43 -12.12
CA GLY A 211 -16.33 10.13 -12.14
C GLY A 211 -15.57 8.98 -12.81
N ALA A 212 -14.34 9.19 -13.30
CA ALA A 212 -13.49 8.10 -13.80
C ALA A 212 -13.25 7.03 -12.73
N VAL A 213 -13.17 5.76 -13.15
CA VAL A 213 -12.98 4.60 -12.29
C VAL A 213 -11.64 3.95 -12.60
N SER A 214 -10.95 3.48 -11.56
CA SER A 214 -9.70 2.72 -11.70
C SER A 214 -9.98 1.33 -12.27
N ASP A 215 -9.31 1.00 -13.36
CA ASP A 215 -9.19 -0.34 -13.95
C ASP A 215 -7.72 -0.55 -14.40
N PRO A 216 -6.84 -1.07 -13.52
CA PRO A 216 -5.43 -1.25 -13.83
C PRO A 216 -5.16 -2.33 -14.90
N THR A 217 -6.16 -3.15 -15.26
CA THR A 217 -6.02 -4.11 -16.37
C THR A 217 -6.09 -3.39 -17.73
N SER A 218 -6.92 -2.35 -17.82
CA SER A 218 -7.13 -1.58 -19.05
C SER A 218 -6.21 -0.36 -19.16
N TYR A 219 -5.81 0.23 -18.02
CA TYR A 219 -5.18 1.54 -17.96
C TYR A 219 -3.88 1.51 -17.14
N GLU A 220 -2.78 1.06 -17.76
CA GLU A 220 -1.52 0.90 -17.02
C GLU A 220 -0.94 2.24 -16.52
N THR A 221 -0.70 2.32 -15.21
CA THR A 221 0.00 3.42 -14.56
C THR A 221 1.41 2.98 -14.19
N ILE A 222 2.42 3.50 -14.90
CA ILE A 222 3.81 3.10 -14.76
C ILE A 222 4.58 4.14 -13.95
N LEU A 223 5.08 3.76 -12.79
CA LEU A 223 6.17 4.44 -12.10
C LEU A 223 7.48 3.87 -12.64
N SER A 224 8.22 4.67 -13.41
CA SER A 224 9.42 4.21 -14.12
C SER A 224 10.68 4.82 -13.54
N GLY A 225 11.62 3.98 -13.14
CA GLY A 225 12.96 4.37 -12.75
C GLY A 225 13.88 4.73 -13.93
N ASN A 226 13.42 4.58 -15.18
CA ASN A 226 14.19 4.93 -16.36
C ASN A 226 14.08 6.42 -16.67
N THR A 227 15.18 7.16 -16.54
CA THR A 227 15.25 8.61 -16.79
C THR A 227 16.14 8.91 -18.00
N SER A 228 16.11 10.14 -18.51
CA SER A 228 17.04 10.62 -19.54
C SER A 228 18.52 10.57 -19.11
N SER A 229 18.78 10.50 -17.79
CA SER A 229 20.13 10.42 -17.19
C SER A 229 20.54 8.99 -16.82
N GLY A 230 19.76 7.98 -17.23
CA GLY A 230 19.93 6.58 -16.84
C GLY A 230 18.90 6.15 -15.79
N LYS A 231 19.10 4.96 -15.23
CA LYS A 231 18.20 4.39 -14.22
C LYS A 231 18.49 4.94 -12.82
N VAL A 232 17.43 5.19 -12.06
CA VAL A 232 17.52 5.51 -10.63
C VAL A 232 17.83 4.27 -9.80
N TYR A 233 18.35 4.45 -8.58
CA TYR A 233 18.63 3.34 -7.68
C TYR A 233 17.38 2.64 -7.18
N HIS A 234 16.35 3.41 -6.82
CA HIS A 234 15.08 2.91 -6.32
C HIS A 234 13.97 3.62 -7.09
N THR A 235 13.15 2.89 -7.85
CA THR A 235 11.99 3.53 -8.52
C THR A 235 11.06 4.13 -7.47
N VAL A 236 10.75 3.38 -6.42
CA VAL A 236 9.93 3.83 -5.28
C VAL A 236 10.67 3.58 -3.97
N ALA A 237 10.69 4.60 -3.11
CA ALA A 237 11.21 4.50 -1.74
C ALA A 237 10.10 4.84 -0.75
N ILE A 238 9.74 3.90 0.12
CA ILE A 238 8.75 4.14 1.17
C ILE A 238 9.48 4.53 2.45
N THR A 239 9.23 5.76 2.90
CA THR A 239 9.88 6.40 4.06
C THR A 239 8.87 6.83 5.13
N ALA A 240 7.58 6.63 4.86
CA ALA A 240 6.47 6.89 5.75
C ALA A 240 6.70 6.29 7.16
N PRO A 241 6.69 7.10 8.22
CA PRO A 241 6.94 6.62 9.57
C PRO A 241 5.76 5.75 10.05
N PRO A 242 6.03 4.78 10.94
CA PRO A 242 4.97 3.94 11.49
C PRO A 242 4.03 4.79 12.34
N GLN A 243 2.75 4.79 12.02
CA GLN A 243 1.70 5.48 12.77
C GLN A 243 0.56 4.51 13.07
N LYS A 244 0.06 4.53 14.31
CA LYS A 244 -0.96 3.59 14.75
C LYS A 244 -2.24 3.75 13.91
N GLY A 245 -2.66 2.67 13.26
CA GLY A 245 -3.89 2.65 12.45
C GLY A 245 -3.75 3.28 11.07
N GLN A 246 -2.55 3.72 10.67
CA GLN A 246 -2.28 4.25 9.33
C GLN A 246 -1.25 3.39 8.61
N LYS A 247 -1.28 3.46 7.28
CA LYS A 247 -0.42 2.69 6.38
C LYS A 247 -0.29 3.41 5.04
N VAL A 248 0.74 3.05 4.30
CA VAL A 248 0.80 3.34 2.86
C VAL A 248 -0.05 2.30 2.12
N VAL A 249 -0.83 2.74 1.13
CA VAL A 249 -1.57 1.87 0.22
C VAL A 249 -1.12 2.15 -1.19
N LEU A 250 -0.59 1.14 -1.88
CA LEU A 250 -0.30 1.19 -3.30
C LEU A 250 -1.31 0.29 -4.03
N GLN A 251 -1.99 0.80 -5.04
CA GLN A 251 -3.00 0.05 -5.77
C GLN A 251 -2.91 0.28 -7.28
N GLY A 252 -2.88 -0.80 -8.06
CA GLY A 252 -2.98 -0.71 -9.53
C GLY A 252 -1.80 -0.02 -10.20
N LEU A 253 -0.60 -0.15 -9.62
CA LEU A 253 0.64 0.48 -10.11
C LEU A 253 1.62 -0.54 -10.68
N SER A 254 2.28 -0.17 -11.78
CA SER A 254 3.46 -0.85 -12.33
C SER A 254 4.73 -0.12 -11.88
N ILE A 255 5.57 -0.75 -11.04
CA ILE A 255 6.85 -0.22 -10.56
C ILE A 255 7.98 -0.88 -11.35
N LYS A 256 8.55 -0.12 -12.29
CA LYS A 256 9.46 -0.65 -13.30
C LYS A 256 10.80 0.07 -13.36
N HIS A 257 11.78 -0.60 -13.96
CA HIS A 257 13.04 -0.04 -14.46
C HIS A 257 13.98 0.64 -13.47
N GLY A 258 13.85 0.40 -12.16
CA GLY A 258 14.87 0.82 -11.20
C GLY A 258 16.11 -0.05 -11.29
N GLN A 259 17.25 0.47 -10.83
CA GLN A 259 18.53 -0.23 -10.83
C GLN A 259 19.33 0.05 -9.56
N ALA A 260 19.17 -0.81 -8.56
CA ALA A 260 20.02 -0.78 -7.39
C ALA A 260 21.50 -0.83 -7.80
N ALA A 261 22.33 0.00 -7.16
CA ALA A 261 23.75 0.19 -7.46
C ALA A 261 24.60 -1.08 -7.24
N ASN A 262 25.88 -0.96 -7.59
CA ASN A 262 26.89 -1.95 -7.20
C ASN A 262 27.19 -1.86 -5.70
N SER A 263 27.70 -2.95 -5.12
CA SER A 263 28.12 -2.96 -3.71
C SER A 263 29.09 -1.81 -3.40
N GLY A 264 28.93 -1.19 -2.23
CA GLY A 264 29.83 -0.13 -1.75
C GLY A 264 29.43 1.31 -2.13
N THR A 265 28.34 1.54 -2.87
CA THR A 265 27.86 2.90 -3.23
C THR A 265 27.26 3.68 -2.03
N GLY A 266 27.22 3.07 -0.85
CA GLY A 266 26.73 3.70 0.38
C GLY A 266 25.20 3.67 0.51
N HIS A 267 24.69 4.53 1.39
CA HIS A 267 23.27 4.60 1.73
C HIS A 267 22.88 6.04 2.06
N ILE A 268 21.58 6.29 2.07
CA ILE A 268 20.97 7.48 2.68
C ILE A 268 20.36 7.03 4.02
N THR A 269 20.65 7.76 5.11
CA THR A 269 20.06 7.47 6.42
C THR A 269 18.83 8.35 6.63
N LEU A 270 17.68 7.72 6.83
CA LEU A 270 16.41 8.42 7.01
C LEU A 270 15.56 7.69 8.05
N ASN A 271 14.96 8.42 8.98
CA ASN A 271 14.06 7.90 10.02
C ASN A 271 14.63 6.71 10.83
N GLY A 272 15.95 6.66 11.00
CA GLY A 272 16.65 5.58 11.72
C GLY A 272 16.87 4.30 10.91
N ALA A 273 16.66 4.33 9.60
CA ALA A 273 16.96 3.24 8.66
C ALA A 273 17.99 3.68 7.60
N GLN A 274 18.74 2.71 7.08
CA GLN A 274 19.73 2.92 6.02
C GLN A 274 19.17 2.41 4.69
N TYR A 275 18.78 3.33 3.82
CA TYR A 275 18.36 3.05 2.45
C TYR A 275 19.61 2.85 1.59
N TYR A 276 20.09 1.61 1.55
CA TYR A 276 21.27 1.25 0.76
C TYR A 276 20.97 1.34 -0.73
N ARG A 277 21.77 2.15 -1.45
CA ARG A 277 21.62 2.36 -2.90
C ARG A 277 21.72 1.08 -3.71
N PHE A 278 22.36 0.05 -3.17
CA PHE A 278 22.67 -1.22 -3.82
C PHE A 278 21.68 -2.35 -3.48
N TYR A 279 20.50 -2.00 -2.95
CA TYR A 279 19.41 -2.91 -2.57
C TYR A 279 18.07 -2.37 -3.10
N GLY A 280 17.16 -3.21 -3.59
CA GLY A 280 15.78 -2.80 -3.90
C GLY A 280 15.68 -1.88 -5.11
N GLY A 281 15.92 -2.40 -6.31
CA GLY A 281 15.85 -1.63 -7.55
C GLY A 281 14.46 -1.04 -7.79
N GLY A 282 13.42 -1.87 -7.72
CA GLY A 282 12.04 -1.41 -7.89
C GLY A 282 11.51 -0.68 -6.67
N LEU A 283 11.49 -1.37 -5.52
CA LEU A 283 10.86 -0.89 -4.29
C LEU A 283 11.76 -1.14 -3.08
N ILE A 284 11.98 -0.11 -2.26
CA ILE A 284 12.67 -0.21 -0.97
C ILE A 284 11.76 0.30 0.17
N VAL A 285 11.61 -0.50 1.22
CA VAL A 285 10.67 -0.23 2.32
C VAL A 285 11.34 -0.46 3.68
N ALA A 286 11.34 0.58 4.53
CA ALA A 286 11.90 0.49 5.88
C ALA A 286 10.92 1.02 6.92
N ARG A 287 10.74 0.32 8.04
CA ARG A 287 10.00 0.82 9.23
C ARG A 287 8.55 1.25 8.96
N SER A 288 7.97 0.91 7.82
CA SER A 288 6.61 1.29 7.41
C SER A 288 5.63 0.11 7.45
N THR A 289 4.34 0.42 7.55
CA THR A 289 3.26 -0.55 7.24
C THR A 289 2.72 -0.22 5.86
N VAL A 290 2.74 -1.19 4.95
CA VAL A 290 2.43 -0.99 3.54
C VAL A 290 1.52 -2.11 3.06
N ASP A 291 0.42 -1.76 2.42
CA ASP A 291 -0.40 -2.70 1.67
C ASP A 291 -0.30 -2.38 0.17
N ILE A 292 -0.15 -3.42 -0.64
CA ILE A 292 0.12 -3.36 -2.08
C ILE A 292 -0.89 -4.27 -2.77
N PHE A 293 -1.82 -3.67 -3.51
CA PHE A 293 -2.95 -4.34 -4.15
C PHE A 293 -2.86 -4.25 -5.66
N ASP A 294 -3.01 -5.39 -6.35
CA ASP A 294 -3.14 -5.41 -7.81
C ASP A 294 -1.99 -4.65 -8.51
N CYS A 295 -0.78 -4.72 -7.94
CA CYS A 295 0.41 -4.05 -8.45
C CYS A 295 1.34 -5.02 -9.17
N GLU A 296 2.14 -4.47 -10.08
CA GLU A 296 3.24 -5.18 -10.74
C GLU A 296 4.58 -4.54 -10.36
N ILE A 297 5.54 -5.34 -9.90
CA ILE A 297 6.93 -4.93 -9.67
C ILE A 297 7.81 -5.76 -10.61
N SER A 298 8.24 -5.15 -11.71
CA SER A 298 8.88 -5.89 -12.80
C SER A 298 9.96 -5.12 -13.53
N GLU A 299 10.80 -5.87 -14.25
CA GLU A 299 11.85 -5.32 -15.12
C GLU A 299 12.86 -4.40 -14.38
N ASN A 300 12.98 -4.57 -13.07
CA ASN A 300 13.97 -3.87 -12.26
C ASN A 300 15.28 -4.66 -12.26
N THR A 301 16.39 -3.96 -12.10
CA THR A 301 17.72 -4.54 -12.06
C THR A 301 18.45 -4.25 -10.75
N THR A 302 19.49 -5.03 -10.45
CA THR A 302 20.39 -4.73 -9.31
C THR A 302 21.84 -5.06 -9.64
N GLY A 303 22.73 -4.19 -9.19
CA GLY A 303 24.17 -4.44 -9.12
C GLY A 303 24.59 -5.28 -7.91
N PHE A 304 23.71 -5.48 -6.92
CA PHE A 304 24.00 -6.37 -5.80
C PHE A 304 22.75 -7.14 -5.30
N HIS A 305 21.95 -6.58 -4.40
CA HIS A 305 20.79 -7.30 -3.82
C HIS A 305 19.46 -6.74 -4.29
N ALA A 306 18.42 -7.59 -4.25
CA ALA A 306 17.03 -7.19 -4.42
C ALA A 306 16.77 -6.36 -5.68
N ALA A 307 16.63 -6.99 -6.83
CA ALA A 307 16.25 -6.24 -8.04
C ALA A 307 14.81 -5.72 -7.90
N GLY A 308 13.86 -6.56 -7.46
CA GLY A 308 12.48 -6.15 -7.24
C GLY A 308 12.30 -5.35 -5.94
N VAL A 309 12.24 -6.04 -4.81
CA VAL A 309 11.83 -5.47 -3.52
C VAL A 309 12.87 -5.72 -2.43
N PHE A 310 13.17 -4.69 -1.64
CA PHE A 310 13.88 -4.82 -0.36
C PHE A 310 13.00 -4.33 0.78
N ALA A 311 12.58 -5.24 1.65
CA ALA A 311 11.80 -4.95 2.85
C ALA A 311 12.68 -5.17 4.08
N PHE A 312 12.84 -4.13 4.91
CA PHE A 312 13.81 -4.20 6.01
C PHE A 312 13.46 -3.36 7.24
N SER A 313 14.28 -3.48 8.28
CA SER A 313 14.22 -2.67 9.52
C SER A 313 12.83 -2.67 10.18
N GLY A 314 12.18 -3.82 10.29
CA GLY A 314 10.87 -3.95 10.93
C GLY A 314 9.68 -3.48 10.08
N ALA A 315 9.87 -3.29 8.77
CA ALA A 315 8.75 -3.04 7.86
C ALA A 315 7.72 -4.18 7.91
N THR A 316 6.45 -3.85 7.68
CA THR A 316 5.37 -4.81 7.44
C THR A 316 4.78 -4.54 6.07
N VAL A 317 4.94 -5.47 5.13
CA VAL A 317 4.50 -5.32 3.75
C VAL A 317 3.51 -6.42 3.40
N ARG A 318 2.33 -6.06 2.90
CA ARG A 318 1.29 -7.00 2.45
C ARG A 318 1.07 -6.85 0.97
N PHE A 319 1.35 -7.90 0.22
CA PHE A 319 1.01 -8.01 -1.19
C PHE A 319 -0.27 -8.81 -1.34
N GLU A 320 -1.18 -8.28 -2.13
CA GLU A 320 -2.51 -8.83 -2.41
C GLU A 320 -2.72 -8.78 -3.92
N ARG A 321 -2.97 -9.93 -4.55
CA ARG A 321 -3.18 -10.06 -6.01
C ARG A 321 -2.10 -9.34 -6.85
N SER A 322 -0.88 -9.31 -6.34
CA SER A 322 0.23 -8.56 -6.92
C SER A 322 1.26 -9.48 -7.54
N THR A 323 2.02 -8.96 -8.50
CA THR A 323 3.03 -9.70 -9.24
C THR A 323 4.42 -9.11 -9.05
N ILE A 324 5.40 -9.95 -8.71
CA ILE A 324 6.83 -9.60 -8.69
C ILE A 324 7.52 -10.47 -9.73
N LYS A 325 7.81 -9.92 -10.91
CA LYS A 325 8.32 -10.72 -12.02
C LYS A 325 9.46 -10.09 -12.80
N GLU A 326 10.27 -10.92 -13.45
CA GLU A 326 11.28 -10.47 -14.41
C GLU A 326 12.31 -9.47 -13.84
N ASN A 327 12.51 -9.47 -12.51
CA ASN A 327 13.54 -8.67 -11.88
C ASN A 327 14.88 -9.40 -11.95
N LYS A 328 15.96 -8.68 -12.26
CA LYS A 328 17.24 -9.30 -12.64
C LYS A 328 18.47 -8.72 -11.93
N GLY A 329 19.30 -9.60 -11.38
CA GLY A 329 20.66 -9.26 -10.97
C GLY A 329 21.67 -10.31 -11.42
N THR A 330 22.86 -9.85 -11.82
CA THR A 330 23.91 -10.73 -12.38
C THR A 330 25.15 -10.83 -11.48
N HIS A 331 25.18 -10.10 -10.38
CA HIS A 331 26.29 -10.16 -9.44
C HIS A 331 26.33 -11.50 -8.70
N ASN A 332 27.50 -12.15 -8.63
CA ASN A 332 27.66 -13.49 -8.04
C ASN A 332 27.35 -13.55 -6.53
N GLY A 333 27.53 -12.44 -5.82
CA GLY A 333 27.12 -12.30 -4.41
C GLY A 333 25.71 -11.75 -4.22
N GLY A 334 24.95 -11.53 -5.30
CA GLY A 334 23.64 -10.88 -5.24
C GLY A 334 22.53 -11.82 -4.75
N ASN A 335 21.59 -11.31 -3.96
CA ASN A 335 20.56 -12.13 -3.31
C ASN A 335 19.18 -11.52 -3.46
N GLY A 336 18.14 -12.35 -3.43
CA GLY A 336 16.74 -11.91 -3.38
C GLY A 336 16.26 -11.30 -4.68
N GLY A 337 16.41 -11.98 -5.83
CA GLY A 337 16.13 -11.40 -7.16
C GLY A 337 14.78 -10.67 -7.24
N GLY A 338 13.70 -11.36 -6.87
CA GLY A 338 12.38 -10.79 -6.71
C GLY A 338 12.28 -9.96 -5.42
N ILE A 339 12.50 -10.60 -4.26
CA ILE A 339 12.46 -9.93 -2.96
C ILE A 339 13.59 -10.39 -2.03
N PHE A 340 14.12 -9.44 -1.27
CA PHE A 340 14.87 -9.69 -0.04
C PHE A 340 14.10 -9.13 1.17
N ASN A 341 13.72 -10.03 2.08
CA ASN A 341 13.12 -9.73 3.37
C ASN A 341 14.19 -9.82 4.49
N GLU A 342 14.52 -8.69 5.12
CA GLU A 342 15.55 -8.59 6.16
C GLU A 342 15.01 -7.95 7.45
N ALA A 343 14.81 -8.75 8.50
CA ALA A 343 14.24 -8.29 9.76
C ALA A 343 12.90 -7.56 9.57
N ALA A 344 12.10 -8.01 8.60
CA ALA A 344 10.78 -7.48 8.28
C ALA A 344 9.72 -8.59 8.28
N THR A 345 8.47 -8.19 8.17
CA THR A 345 7.32 -9.10 8.01
C THR A 345 6.71 -8.88 6.64
N VAL A 346 6.65 -9.94 5.83
CA VAL A 346 6.06 -9.87 4.48
C VAL A 346 4.96 -10.91 4.33
N TYR A 347 3.81 -10.47 3.80
CA TYR A 347 2.68 -11.32 3.44
C TYR A 347 2.49 -11.29 1.92
N PHE A 348 2.24 -12.47 1.34
CA PHE A 348 1.86 -12.65 -0.05
C PHE A 348 0.55 -13.42 -0.08
N ASN A 349 -0.50 -12.77 -0.56
CA ASN A 349 -1.83 -13.32 -0.68
C ASN A 349 -2.24 -13.25 -2.14
N ASP A 350 -2.53 -14.40 -2.75
CA ASP A 350 -2.95 -14.47 -4.15
C ASP A 350 -1.93 -13.85 -5.13
N CYS A 351 -0.63 -13.97 -4.81
CA CYS A 351 0.45 -13.29 -5.53
C CYS A 351 1.22 -14.21 -6.48
N GLU A 352 1.80 -13.63 -7.53
CA GLU A 352 2.75 -14.33 -8.40
C GLU A 352 4.16 -13.75 -8.21
N ILE A 353 5.13 -14.62 -7.92
CA ILE A 353 6.55 -14.28 -7.88
C ILE A 353 7.26 -15.16 -8.91
N SER A 354 7.52 -14.62 -10.09
CA SER A 354 7.95 -15.45 -11.21
C SER A 354 9.04 -14.86 -12.09
N ASN A 355 9.80 -15.72 -12.75
CA ASN A 355 10.82 -15.31 -13.73
C ASN A 355 11.89 -14.33 -13.18
N ASN A 356 12.03 -14.23 -11.86
CA ASN A 356 13.08 -13.40 -11.27
C ASN A 356 14.41 -14.15 -11.37
N THR A 357 15.46 -13.42 -11.72
CA THR A 357 16.79 -13.98 -11.92
C THR A 357 17.82 -13.28 -11.04
N ILE A 358 18.60 -14.06 -10.30
CA ILE A 358 19.76 -13.55 -9.54
C ILE A 358 20.96 -14.46 -9.80
N SER A 359 22.17 -14.03 -9.44
CA SER A 359 23.39 -14.85 -9.55
C SER A 359 24.04 -15.20 -8.21
N GLY A 360 23.31 -15.01 -7.10
CA GLY A 360 23.64 -15.60 -5.79
C GLY A 360 22.48 -16.46 -5.28
N VAL A 361 21.77 -16.08 -4.22
CA VAL A 361 20.74 -16.95 -3.60
C VAL A 361 19.35 -16.32 -3.54
N GLY A 362 18.30 -17.16 -3.47
CA GLY A 362 16.91 -16.71 -3.38
C GLY A 362 16.48 -15.90 -4.60
N ALA A 363 16.35 -16.53 -5.78
CA ALA A 363 15.99 -15.76 -6.98
C ALA A 363 14.58 -15.19 -6.91
N GLY A 364 13.61 -15.96 -6.42
CA GLY A 364 12.28 -15.44 -6.09
C GLY A 364 12.34 -14.66 -4.79
N ILE A 365 12.50 -15.37 -3.67
CA ILE A 365 12.46 -14.84 -2.31
C ILE A 365 13.72 -15.23 -1.54
N TYR A 366 14.37 -14.23 -0.93
CA TYR A 366 15.39 -14.43 0.09
C TYR A 366 14.90 -13.87 1.43
N ALA A 367 14.91 -14.69 2.48
CA ALA A 367 14.55 -14.27 3.83
C ALA A 367 15.73 -14.52 4.77
N PHE A 368 16.34 -13.45 5.27
CA PHE A 368 17.52 -13.53 6.12
C PHE A 368 17.69 -12.28 6.97
N SER A 369 18.10 -12.44 8.23
CA SER A 369 18.69 -11.35 8.99
C SER A 369 19.73 -11.88 9.98
N GLY A 370 20.85 -11.17 10.08
CA GLY A 370 21.92 -11.50 11.01
C GLY A 370 21.58 -11.23 12.47
N SER A 371 20.55 -10.43 12.76
CA SER A 371 20.31 -9.88 14.10
C SER A 371 18.90 -10.14 14.66
N GLN A 372 17.88 -10.28 13.80
CA GLN A 372 16.49 -10.42 14.23
C GLN A 372 15.76 -11.49 13.41
N PRO A 373 14.62 -12.03 13.86
CA PRO A 373 13.78 -12.86 13.03
C PRO A 373 13.23 -12.11 11.82
N THR A 374 13.08 -12.84 10.72
CA THR A 374 12.37 -12.40 9.52
C THR A 374 11.13 -13.28 9.37
N TYR A 375 9.96 -12.68 9.13
CA TYR A 375 8.70 -13.40 8.96
C TYR A 375 8.20 -13.31 7.53
N THR A 376 7.86 -14.46 6.94
CA THR A 376 7.30 -14.54 5.58
C THR A 376 6.07 -15.44 5.59
N TYR A 377 4.94 -14.93 5.10
CA TYR A 377 3.67 -15.65 4.98
C TYR A 377 3.26 -15.69 3.52
N ILE A 378 3.02 -16.88 2.97
CA ILE A 378 2.71 -17.08 1.56
C ILE A 378 1.42 -17.89 1.45
N TYR A 379 0.35 -17.26 1.02
CA TYR A 379 -0.99 -17.84 0.93
C TYR A 379 -1.52 -17.74 -0.50
N ASN A 380 -2.12 -18.82 -1.00
CA ASN A 380 -2.79 -18.87 -2.30
C ASN A 380 -1.92 -18.37 -3.48
N SER A 381 -0.60 -18.49 -3.36
CA SER A 381 0.35 -17.80 -4.23
C SER A 381 1.18 -18.76 -5.07
N THR A 382 1.79 -18.23 -6.12
CA THR A 382 2.62 -18.99 -7.06
C THR A 382 4.03 -18.44 -7.10
N ILE A 383 5.01 -19.32 -6.86
CA ILE A 383 6.43 -19.04 -6.96
C ILE A 383 6.98 -19.92 -8.08
N ALA A 384 7.21 -19.34 -9.25
CA ALA A 384 7.51 -20.13 -10.44
C ALA A 384 8.62 -19.58 -11.33
N TYR A 385 9.38 -20.45 -11.97
CA TYR A 385 10.40 -20.07 -12.96
C TYR A 385 11.49 -19.11 -12.44
N ASN A 386 11.65 -18.98 -11.12
CA ASN A 386 12.72 -18.16 -10.57
C ASN A 386 14.06 -18.90 -10.68
N ASN A 387 15.11 -18.17 -11.04
CA ASN A 387 16.37 -18.77 -11.44
C ASN A 387 17.57 -18.08 -10.80
N ASN A 388 18.29 -18.78 -9.92
CA ASN A 388 19.53 -18.24 -9.33
C ASN A 388 20.80 -18.57 -10.14
N ASN A 389 20.67 -19.17 -11.32
CA ASN A 389 21.76 -19.48 -12.25
C ASN A 389 21.90 -18.51 -13.43
N GLY A 390 21.53 -17.24 -13.23
CA GLY A 390 21.59 -16.21 -14.28
C GLY A 390 22.98 -15.97 -14.90
N ALA A 391 24.06 -16.22 -14.16
CA ALA A 391 25.45 -16.12 -14.62
C ALA A 391 26.09 -17.47 -14.99
N GLY A 392 25.27 -18.49 -15.28
CA GLY A 392 25.71 -19.85 -15.58
C GLY A 392 25.52 -20.82 -14.42
N LEU A 393 25.75 -22.11 -14.71
CA LEU A 393 25.57 -23.22 -13.76
C LEU A 393 26.43 -23.02 -12.52
N SER A 394 25.77 -22.92 -11.37
CA SER A 394 26.42 -22.99 -10.06
C SER A 394 25.70 -23.99 -9.18
N GLU A 395 26.46 -24.97 -8.71
CA GLU A 395 25.98 -26.03 -7.83
C GLU A 395 25.91 -25.61 -6.36
N THR A 396 26.39 -24.42 -6.00
CA THR A 396 26.51 -23.97 -4.59
C THR A 396 25.42 -22.96 -4.18
N ARG A 397 24.72 -22.37 -5.16
CA ARG A 397 23.62 -21.42 -4.94
C ARG A 397 22.40 -22.12 -4.36
N ARG A 398 21.54 -21.38 -3.64
CA ARG A 398 20.41 -21.95 -2.89
C ARG A 398 19.11 -21.20 -3.15
N GLY A 399 18.00 -21.94 -3.18
CA GLY A 399 16.65 -21.39 -3.30
C GLY A 399 16.44 -20.67 -4.62
N GLY A 400 16.04 -21.40 -5.65
CA GLY A 400 15.55 -20.77 -6.88
C GLY A 400 14.27 -19.98 -6.57
N GLY A 401 13.27 -20.68 -6.04
CA GLY A 401 12.00 -20.08 -5.59
C GLY A 401 12.15 -19.34 -4.27
N PHE A 402 12.50 -20.05 -3.20
CA PHE A 402 12.63 -19.49 -1.85
C PHE A 402 13.90 -19.96 -1.14
N TYR A 403 14.59 -19.05 -0.45
CA TYR A 403 15.65 -19.37 0.50
C TYR A 403 15.40 -18.73 1.86
N GLY A 404 15.09 -19.56 2.86
CA GLY A 404 14.96 -19.16 4.25
C GLY A 404 16.26 -19.44 5.00
N ARG A 405 16.94 -18.39 5.43
CA ARG A 405 18.24 -18.49 6.09
C ARG A 405 18.17 -17.84 7.47
N GLU A 406 18.74 -18.51 8.47
CA GLU A 406 19.06 -17.99 9.82
C GLU A 406 18.01 -17.04 10.42
N ARG A 407 17.23 -17.53 11.40
CA ARG A 407 16.09 -16.80 12.01
C ARG A 407 14.93 -16.51 11.06
N SER A 408 14.96 -17.05 9.85
CA SER A 408 13.79 -17.08 8.97
C SER A 408 12.68 -17.95 9.59
N VAL A 409 11.48 -17.37 9.70
CA VAL A 409 10.25 -18.05 10.12
C VAL A 409 9.23 -17.89 9.00
N THR A 410 8.82 -19.01 8.41
CA THR A 410 7.98 -18.99 7.22
C THR A 410 6.81 -19.95 7.32
N VAL A 411 5.64 -19.52 6.84
CA VAL A 411 4.44 -20.34 6.72
C VAL A 411 3.92 -20.21 5.29
N ILE A 412 3.73 -21.35 4.62
CA ILE A 412 3.24 -21.43 3.25
C ILE A 412 1.94 -22.24 3.26
N VAL A 413 0.88 -21.68 2.68
CA VAL A 413 -0.45 -22.30 2.64
C VAL A 413 -1.01 -22.23 1.22
N ASN A 414 -1.59 -23.32 0.72
CA ASN A 414 -2.34 -23.33 -0.56
C ASN A 414 -1.58 -22.73 -1.73
N SER A 415 -0.28 -22.96 -1.78
CA SER A 415 0.61 -22.29 -2.75
C SER A 415 1.32 -23.29 -3.63
N THR A 416 1.80 -22.82 -4.79
CA THR A 416 2.48 -23.65 -5.79
C THR A 416 3.92 -23.19 -6.02
N PHE A 417 4.87 -24.11 -5.94
CA PHE A 417 6.27 -23.90 -6.33
C PHE A 417 6.57 -24.73 -7.58
N TYR A 418 6.78 -24.05 -8.71
CA TYR A 418 6.81 -24.69 -10.03
C TYR A 418 8.03 -24.29 -10.86
N GLU A 419 8.78 -25.25 -11.37
CA GLU A 419 9.90 -25.04 -12.31
C GLU A 419 10.91 -23.95 -11.88
N ASN A 420 11.12 -23.78 -10.57
CA ASN A 420 12.22 -22.95 -10.09
C ASN A 420 13.54 -23.68 -10.30
N ILE A 421 14.59 -22.91 -10.58
CA ILE A 421 15.92 -23.43 -10.91
C ILE A 421 16.93 -22.90 -9.90
N GLY A 422 17.76 -23.79 -9.37
CA GLY A 422 18.92 -23.39 -8.57
C GLY A 422 19.93 -24.47 -8.29
N GLY A 423 21.01 -24.13 -7.56
CA GLY A 423 22.05 -25.10 -7.17
C GLY A 423 21.51 -26.18 -6.22
N HIS A 424 21.04 -25.75 -5.05
CA HIS A 424 20.35 -26.59 -4.07
C HIS A 424 18.97 -26.02 -3.72
N GLY A 425 18.04 -26.90 -3.35
CA GLY A 425 16.70 -26.53 -2.91
C GLY A 425 16.03 -25.62 -3.92
N ALA A 426 15.94 -26.05 -5.18
CA ALA A 426 15.56 -25.15 -6.28
C ALA A 426 14.15 -24.59 -6.09
N GLY A 427 13.20 -25.39 -5.63
CA GLY A 427 11.94 -24.88 -5.10
C GLY A 427 12.18 -24.08 -3.82
N ILE A 428 12.66 -24.76 -2.78
CA ILE A 428 12.84 -24.22 -1.42
C ILE A 428 14.18 -24.70 -0.85
N SER A 429 14.96 -23.80 -0.26
CA SER A 429 16.10 -24.15 0.60
C SER A 429 15.90 -23.56 1.99
N LEU A 430 16.31 -24.31 3.01
CA LEU A 430 16.41 -23.82 4.38
C LEU A 430 17.81 -24.02 4.94
N TYR A 431 18.30 -22.97 5.59
CA TYR A 431 19.56 -23.00 6.31
C TYR A 431 19.42 -22.40 7.70
N GLY A 432 20.00 -23.07 8.70
CA GLY A 432 20.06 -22.58 10.07
C GLY A 432 21.43 -22.85 10.70
N THR A 433 21.73 -22.10 11.77
CA THR A 433 22.84 -22.40 12.68
C THR A 433 22.29 -22.70 14.07
N ALA A 434 23.09 -23.28 14.96
CA ALA A 434 22.64 -23.56 16.33
C ALA A 434 22.19 -22.28 17.07
N ALA A 435 22.83 -21.14 16.78
CA ALA A 435 22.48 -19.84 17.37
C ALA A 435 21.34 -19.11 16.62
N ALA A 436 21.00 -19.57 15.42
CA ALA A 436 20.04 -18.92 14.53
C ALA A 436 19.31 -20.00 13.69
N PRO A 437 18.46 -20.83 14.31
CA PRO A 437 17.70 -21.83 13.57
C PRO A 437 16.71 -21.16 12.61
N SER A 438 16.30 -21.88 11.56
CA SER A 438 15.22 -21.45 10.67
C SER A 438 14.06 -22.45 10.68
N ARG A 439 12.85 -21.95 10.42
CA ARG A 439 11.60 -22.72 10.48
C ARG A 439 10.76 -22.46 9.25
N LEU A 440 10.23 -23.55 8.69
CA LEU A 440 9.23 -23.53 7.63
C LEU A 440 8.12 -24.53 7.94
N ASP A 441 6.89 -24.07 7.86
CA ASP A 441 5.71 -24.93 7.82
C ASP A 441 5.03 -24.78 6.44
N VAL A 442 4.78 -25.91 5.77
CA VAL A 442 4.16 -26.01 4.45
C VAL A 442 2.83 -26.75 4.58
N ILE A 443 1.74 -26.12 4.19
CA ILE A 443 0.38 -26.63 4.41
C ILE A 443 -0.39 -26.58 3.10
N SER A 444 -0.94 -27.70 2.66
CA SER A 444 -1.75 -27.73 1.43
C SER A 444 -1.04 -27.10 0.22
N THR A 445 0.24 -27.39 0.03
CA THR A 445 1.05 -26.77 -1.03
C THR A 445 1.57 -27.82 -2.00
N SER A 446 1.69 -27.46 -3.28
CA SER A 446 2.27 -28.30 -4.33
C SER A 446 3.65 -27.80 -4.72
N ILE A 447 4.68 -28.64 -4.59
CA ILE A 447 6.07 -28.34 -4.96
C ILE A 447 6.49 -29.39 -6.01
N THR A 448 6.53 -28.97 -7.28
CA THR A 448 6.72 -29.87 -8.42
C THR A 448 7.51 -29.23 -9.56
N GLY A 449 8.17 -30.04 -10.38
CA GLY A 449 8.90 -29.59 -11.57
C GLY A 449 10.15 -28.77 -11.27
N ASN A 450 10.52 -28.53 -10.01
CA ASN A 450 11.68 -27.73 -9.66
C ASN A 450 12.98 -28.49 -9.95
N LYS A 451 14.02 -27.77 -10.37
CA LYS A 451 15.30 -28.34 -10.82
C LYS A 451 16.49 -27.81 -10.04
N GLY A 452 17.01 -28.67 -9.17
CA GLY A 452 18.28 -28.51 -8.49
C GLY A 452 19.43 -29.06 -9.34
N TYR A 453 20.56 -28.36 -9.39
CA TYR A 453 21.76 -28.91 -10.04
C TYR A 453 22.60 -29.79 -9.12
N ASN A 454 22.36 -29.74 -7.81
CA ASN A 454 23.07 -30.53 -6.82
C ASN A 454 22.09 -31.25 -5.89
N ASN A 455 21.70 -30.65 -4.76
CA ASN A 455 20.87 -31.30 -3.75
C ASN A 455 19.46 -30.71 -3.69
N GLY A 456 18.43 -31.54 -3.63
CA GLY A 456 17.06 -31.06 -3.38
C GLY A 456 16.51 -30.26 -4.54
N GLY A 457 15.88 -30.91 -5.52
CA GLY A 457 15.16 -30.20 -6.59
C GLY A 457 13.98 -29.45 -6.00
N GLY A 458 13.16 -30.15 -5.22
CA GLY A 458 12.05 -29.57 -4.48
C GLY A 458 12.54 -28.80 -3.25
N ILE A 459 13.06 -29.53 -2.26
CA ILE A 459 13.50 -28.96 -0.98
C ILE A 459 14.93 -29.40 -0.60
N GLU A 460 15.77 -28.46 -0.14
CA GLU A 460 17.01 -28.74 0.58
C GLU A 460 16.91 -28.24 2.02
N LEU A 461 17.32 -29.08 2.97
CA LEU A 461 17.48 -28.73 4.37
C LEU A 461 18.94 -28.88 4.83
N THR A 462 19.44 -27.93 5.61
CA THR A 462 20.69 -28.10 6.37
C THR A 462 20.41 -28.33 7.86
N SER A 463 21.47 -28.56 8.64
CA SER A 463 21.38 -28.68 10.10
C SER A 463 20.67 -27.47 10.75
N ASN A 464 20.04 -27.67 11.91
CA ASN A 464 19.36 -26.60 12.67
C ASN A 464 18.19 -25.95 11.92
N THR A 465 17.53 -26.72 11.06
CA THR A 465 16.30 -26.33 10.39
C THR A 465 15.12 -27.13 10.93
N THR A 466 13.95 -26.51 10.97
CA THR A 466 12.68 -27.19 11.24
C THR A 466 11.81 -27.09 9.99
N LEU A 467 11.47 -28.24 9.40
CA LEU A 467 10.51 -28.35 8.32
C LEU A 467 9.33 -29.21 8.77
N ARG A 468 8.11 -28.69 8.64
CA ARG A 468 6.89 -29.48 8.77
C ARG A 468 6.04 -29.34 7.52
N ILE A 469 5.58 -30.46 7.00
CA ILE A 469 4.79 -30.56 5.78
C ILE A 469 3.47 -31.25 6.13
N TYR A 470 2.38 -30.52 5.90
CA TYR A 470 1.01 -30.95 6.18
C TYR A 470 0.18 -30.89 4.93
N ASN A 471 -0.63 -31.92 4.69
CA ASN A 471 -1.61 -31.93 3.59
C ASN A 471 -1.04 -31.53 2.21
N SER A 472 0.24 -31.78 1.93
CA SER A 472 0.95 -31.16 0.79
C SER A 472 1.50 -32.21 -0.17
N ILE A 473 1.85 -31.76 -1.38
CA ILE A 473 2.45 -32.59 -2.42
C ILE A 473 3.86 -32.10 -2.72
N LEU A 474 4.84 -32.98 -2.50
CA LEU A 474 6.22 -32.77 -2.90
C LEU A 474 6.64 -33.95 -3.80
N SER A 475 6.55 -33.76 -5.11
CA SER A 475 6.84 -34.81 -6.10
C SER A 475 7.19 -34.19 -7.45
N GLY A 476 7.92 -34.93 -8.30
CA GLY A 476 8.22 -34.51 -9.67
C GLY A 476 9.35 -33.48 -9.78
N ASN A 477 10.19 -33.37 -8.75
CA ASN A 477 11.34 -32.47 -8.76
C ASN A 477 12.64 -33.23 -9.08
N THR A 478 13.61 -32.56 -9.66
CA THR A 478 14.86 -33.18 -10.14
C THR A 478 16.09 -32.56 -9.51
N ALA A 479 17.05 -33.40 -9.12
CA ALA A 479 18.37 -33.01 -8.66
C ALA A 479 19.36 -34.19 -8.76
N VAL A 480 20.66 -33.91 -8.63
CA VAL A 480 21.69 -34.96 -8.58
C VAL A 480 21.51 -35.84 -7.35
N SER A 481 21.15 -35.24 -6.20
CA SER A 481 20.82 -35.96 -4.97
C SER A 481 19.52 -35.47 -4.36
N GLY A 482 18.62 -36.41 -4.04
CA GLY A 482 17.33 -36.11 -3.42
C GLY A 482 16.45 -35.21 -4.28
N GLY A 483 15.95 -35.72 -5.42
CA GLY A 483 15.15 -34.94 -6.37
C GLY A 483 14.03 -34.14 -5.71
N ASP A 484 13.19 -34.77 -4.91
CA ASP A 484 12.11 -34.11 -4.18
C ASP A 484 12.57 -33.45 -2.89
N ILE A 485 13.35 -34.16 -2.07
CA ILE A 485 13.90 -33.61 -0.83
C ILE A 485 15.30 -34.14 -0.58
N PHE A 486 16.19 -33.24 -0.18
CA PHE A 486 17.49 -33.56 0.38
C PHE A 486 17.57 -33.06 1.82
N THR A 487 17.94 -33.95 2.74
CA THR A 487 18.09 -33.66 4.16
C THR A 487 19.56 -33.75 4.55
N GLY A 488 20.17 -32.60 4.83
CA GLY A 488 21.51 -32.52 5.41
C GLY A 488 21.55 -33.09 6.83
N SER A 489 22.76 -33.36 7.32
CA SER A 489 22.97 -33.99 8.63
C SER A 489 22.24 -33.24 9.76
N GLY A 490 21.49 -34.00 10.56
CA GLY A 490 20.73 -33.48 11.71
C GLY A 490 19.38 -32.82 11.38
N ALA A 491 19.02 -32.67 10.10
CA ALA A 491 17.69 -32.20 9.71
C ALA A 491 16.67 -33.35 9.73
N ASN A 492 15.53 -33.14 10.41
CA ASN A 492 14.48 -34.15 10.56
C ASN A 492 13.13 -33.55 10.14
N PRO A 493 12.79 -33.56 8.84
CA PRO A 493 11.50 -33.04 8.38
C PRO A 493 10.35 -33.91 8.89
N VAL A 494 9.26 -33.27 9.29
CA VAL A 494 8.02 -33.94 9.68
C VAL A 494 7.03 -33.87 8.53
N PHE A 495 6.42 -35.00 8.20
CA PHE A 495 5.34 -35.09 7.23
C PHE A 495 4.07 -35.60 7.91
N SER A 496 2.92 -35.06 7.50
CA SER A 496 1.61 -35.53 7.93
C SER A 496 0.63 -35.40 6.77
N SER A 497 -0.09 -36.47 6.46
CA SER A 497 -1.12 -36.50 5.40
C SER A 497 -0.59 -35.92 4.09
N SER A 498 0.58 -36.33 3.63
CA SER A 498 1.29 -35.65 2.53
C SER A 498 1.90 -36.64 1.53
N VAL A 499 2.22 -36.15 0.33
CA VAL A 499 3.00 -36.89 -0.67
C VAL A 499 4.47 -36.51 -0.56
N ARG A 500 5.35 -37.52 -0.56
CA ARG A 500 6.81 -37.37 -0.64
C ARG A 500 7.35 -38.28 -1.75
N GLY A 501 7.73 -37.67 -2.87
CA GLY A 501 8.02 -38.38 -4.11
C GLY A 501 6.83 -39.25 -4.51
N ASN A 502 7.06 -40.54 -4.67
CA ASN A 502 6.01 -41.49 -5.02
C ASN A 502 5.23 -42.05 -3.82
N GLN A 503 5.54 -41.64 -2.58
CA GLN A 503 4.92 -42.18 -1.36
C GLN A 503 3.80 -41.28 -0.84
N LEU A 504 2.66 -41.87 -0.48
CA LEU A 504 1.63 -41.22 0.33
C LEU A 504 1.87 -41.52 1.80
N LEU A 505 1.80 -40.49 2.64
CA LEU A 505 2.03 -40.56 4.07
C LEU A 505 0.75 -40.22 4.84
N ASP A 506 0.43 -41.00 5.88
CA ASP A 506 -0.72 -40.76 6.75
C ASP A 506 -0.50 -39.60 7.73
N GLY A 507 -1.47 -39.35 8.62
CA GLY A 507 -1.40 -38.28 9.62
C GLY A 507 -0.26 -38.41 10.64
N ASN A 508 0.39 -39.58 10.72
CA ASN A 508 1.57 -39.81 11.57
C ASN A 508 2.88 -39.82 10.75
N GLY A 509 2.81 -39.54 9.44
CA GLY A 509 3.95 -39.56 8.54
C GLY A 509 4.38 -40.97 8.10
N THR A 510 3.53 -41.99 8.31
CA THR A 510 3.81 -43.38 7.91
C THR A 510 3.34 -43.64 6.49
N VAL A 511 4.09 -44.42 5.72
CA VAL A 511 3.73 -44.79 4.34
C VAL A 511 2.43 -45.59 4.33
N ILE A 512 1.46 -45.14 3.54
CA ILE A 512 0.18 -45.84 3.33
C ILE A 512 0.40 -46.99 2.35
N SER A 513 0.34 -48.23 2.86
CA SER A 513 0.56 -49.43 2.05
C SER A 513 -0.46 -49.54 0.91
N GLY A 514 0.02 -49.90 -0.29
CA GLY A 514 -0.82 -50.07 -1.49
C GLY A 514 -1.23 -48.76 -2.19
N SER A 515 -0.81 -47.61 -1.66
CA SER A 515 -1.00 -46.31 -2.33
C SER A 515 0.33 -45.81 -2.90
N SER A 516 0.30 -45.25 -4.11
CA SER A 516 1.44 -44.58 -4.73
C SER A 516 1.00 -43.27 -5.38
N PHE A 517 1.95 -42.35 -5.52
CA PHE A 517 1.76 -41.12 -6.26
C PHE A 517 2.63 -41.13 -7.51
N ASP A 518 2.06 -40.75 -8.64
CA ASP A 518 2.79 -40.54 -9.89
C ASP A 518 2.49 -39.12 -10.37
N PHE A 519 3.48 -38.25 -10.33
CA PHE A 519 3.28 -36.83 -10.64
C PHE A 519 2.90 -36.59 -12.11
N GLU A 520 3.33 -37.46 -13.04
CA GLU A 520 3.06 -37.28 -14.47
C GLU A 520 1.58 -37.48 -14.80
N THR A 521 0.92 -38.37 -14.06
CA THR A 521 -0.49 -38.74 -14.30
C THR A 521 -1.44 -38.17 -13.25
N MET A 522 -0.94 -37.83 -12.05
CA MET A 522 -1.76 -37.35 -10.93
C MET A 522 -1.70 -35.85 -10.69
N LEU A 523 -0.79 -35.11 -11.35
CA LEU A 523 -0.85 -33.65 -11.42
C LEU A 523 -1.18 -33.20 -12.83
N GLY A 524 -2.11 -32.25 -12.94
CA GLY A 524 -2.45 -31.59 -14.21
C GLY A 524 -1.42 -30.54 -14.62
N ASN A 525 -1.69 -29.90 -15.76
CA ASN A 525 -0.85 -28.84 -16.30
C ASN A 525 -0.81 -27.61 -15.38
N PHE A 526 0.34 -26.93 -15.38
CA PHE A 526 0.51 -25.65 -14.71
C PHE A 526 -0.16 -24.53 -15.52
N THR A 527 -1.40 -24.22 -15.19
CA THR A 527 -2.24 -23.22 -15.87
C THR A 527 -3.12 -22.48 -14.88
N ASN A 528 -3.88 -21.49 -15.35
CA ASN A 528 -4.91 -20.87 -14.52
C ASN A 528 -6.12 -21.82 -14.43
N HIS A 529 -6.59 -22.09 -13.22
CA HIS A 529 -7.73 -22.97 -12.92
C HIS A 529 -8.89 -22.23 -12.20
N GLY A 530 -8.99 -20.91 -12.42
CA GLY A 530 -10.05 -20.05 -11.89
C GLY A 530 -9.65 -19.19 -10.70
N GLY A 531 -8.46 -19.40 -10.15
CA GLY A 531 -7.86 -18.53 -9.12
C GLY A 531 -7.13 -17.30 -9.68
N HIS A 532 -6.51 -16.54 -8.79
CA HIS A 532 -5.68 -15.39 -9.15
C HIS A 532 -4.33 -15.76 -9.76
N THR A 533 -3.82 -16.96 -9.46
CA THR A 533 -2.48 -17.41 -9.85
C THR A 533 -2.53 -18.80 -10.46
N LYS A 534 -1.54 -19.14 -11.31
CA LYS A 534 -1.47 -20.47 -11.95
C LYS A 534 -1.10 -21.55 -10.95
N THR A 535 -1.66 -22.74 -11.11
CA THR A 535 -1.39 -23.90 -10.24
C THR A 535 -1.48 -25.21 -11.01
N VAL A 536 -1.22 -26.33 -10.35
CA VAL A 536 -1.39 -27.70 -10.85
C VAL A 536 -2.56 -28.35 -10.12
N LEU A 537 -3.56 -28.84 -10.87
CA LEU A 537 -4.68 -29.57 -10.28
C LEU A 537 -4.26 -30.98 -9.87
N LEU A 538 -4.73 -31.43 -8.71
CA LEU A 538 -4.68 -32.83 -8.35
C LEU A 538 -5.71 -33.64 -9.16
N SER A 539 -5.31 -34.79 -9.68
CA SER A 539 -6.24 -35.73 -10.33
C SER A 539 -7.22 -36.35 -9.32
N SER A 540 -8.51 -36.40 -9.67
CA SER A 540 -9.55 -37.08 -8.87
C SER A 540 -9.32 -38.58 -8.72
N GLY A 541 -8.54 -39.19 -9.62
CA GLY A 541 -8.15 -40.60 -9.55
C GLY A 541 -6.99 -40.88 -8.61
N SER A 542 -6.35 -39.86 -8.03
CA SER A 542 -5.25 -40.02 -7.08
C SER A 542 -5.77 -40.38 -5.69
N ALA A 543 -5.08 -41.29 -5.00
CA ALA A 543 -5.33 -41.53 -3.58
C ALA A 543 -5.11 -40.26 -2.72
N ALA A 544 -4.25 -39.34 -3.17
CA ALA A 544 -4.03 -38.06 -2.49
C ALA A 544 -5.27 -37.14 -2.53
N ALA A 545 -6.28 -37.43 -3.36
CA ALA A 545 -7.52 -36.66 -3.42
C ALA A 545 -8.45 -36.95 -2.22
N THR A 546 -8.22 -38.04 -1.49
CA THR A 546 -9.13 -38.50 -0.41
C THR A 546 -8.43 -38.84 0.91
N LEU A 547 -7.10 -38.98 0.94
CA LEU A 547 -6.34 -39.45 2.11
C LEU A 547 -5.58 -38.33 2.86
N GLY A 548 -5.89 -37.07 2.56
CA GLY A 548 -5.31 -35.89 3.22
C GLY A 548 -6.03 -35.48 4.51
N MET A 549 -5.94 -34.19 4.84
CA MET A 549 -6.59 -33.61 6.02
C MET A 549 -7.96 -33.03 5.65
N SER A 550 -8.96 -33.25 6.52
CA SER A 550 -10.26 -32.57 6.42
C SER A 550 -10.16 -31.07 6.73
N ALA A 551 -11.13 -30.28 6.27
CA ALA A 551 -11.21 -28.85 6.59
C ALA A 551 -11.20 -28.55 8.11
N ALA A 552 -11.82 -29.40 8.93
CA ALA A 552 -11.82 -29.25 10.38
C ALA A 552 -10.41 -29.44 10.99
N GLN A 553 -9.66 -30.45 10.52
CA GLN A 553 -8.28 -30.67 10.95
C GLN A 553 -7.36 -29.53 10.49
N LEU A 554 -7.53 -29.04 9.26
CA LEU A 554 -6.80 -27.89 8.73
C LEU A 554 -7.07 -26.62 9.55
N LYS A 555 -8.34 -26.32 9.85
CA LYS A 555 -8.71 -25.19 10.72
C LYS A 555 -8.08 -25.28 12.11
N ASN A 556 -8.11 -26.47 12.72
CA ASN A 556 -7.48 -26.68 14.03
C ASN A 556 -5.97 -26.49 13.97
N LEU A 557 -5.31 -26.98 12.91
CA LEU A 557 -3.89 -26.73 12.68
C LEU A 557 -3.61 -25.22 12.53
N GLY A 558 -4.40 -24.50 11.73
CA GLY A 558 -4.26 -23.05 11.52
C GLY A 558 -4.34 -22.23 12.82
N ASN A 559 -5.19 -22.64 13.76
CA ASN A 559 -5.31 -22.00 15.07
C ASN A 559 -4.09 -22.18 15.98
N THR A 560 -3.16 -23.09 15.66
CA THR A 560 -1.93 -23.29 16.46
C THR A 560 -0.82 -22.29 16.12
N TYR A 561 -0.99 -21.49 15.07
CA TYR A 561 0.00 -20.51 14.62
C TYR A 561 -0.19 -19.16 15.31
N THR A 562 0.86 -18.33 15.30
CA THR A 562 0.81 -16.94 15.77
C THR A 562 1.51 -16.05 14.74
N PRO A 563 0.78 -15.17 14.01
CA PRO A 563 -0.69 -15.06 14.03
C PRO A 563 -1.36 -16.36 13.55
N ALA A 564 -2.60 -16.59 14.00
CA ALA A 564 -3.39 -17.73 13.52
C ALA A 564 -3.60 -17.60 12.00
N ILE A 565 -3.57 -18.73 11.30
CA ILE A 565 -3.86 -18.75 9.86
C ILE A 565 -5.37 -18.57 9.68
N PRO A 566 -5.84 -17.59 8.87
CA PRO A 566 -7.27 -17.35 8.69
C PRO A 566 -8.00 -18.58 8.14
N ALA A 567 -9.24 -18.79 8.57
CA ALA A 567 -10.01 -19.98 8.17
C ALA A 567 -10.34 -19.95 6.68
N GLU A 568 -10.65 -18.76 6.16
CA GLU A 568 -10.87 -18.44 4.75
C GLU A 568 -9.64 -18.72 3.87
N VAL A 569 -8.44 -18.76 4.46
CA VAL A 569 -7.24 -19.21 3.76
C VAL A 569 -7.15 -20.74 3.86
N ILE A 570 -6.96 -21.29 5.07
CA ILE A 570 -6.53 -22.68 5.23
C ILE A 570 -7.59 -23.74 4.88
N THR A 571 -8.87 -23.37 4.83
CA THR A 571 -9.98 -24.30 4.49
C THR A 571 -10.44 -24.20 3.03
N TYR A 572 -9.75 -23.40 2.23
CA TYR A 572 -9.94 -23.30 0.79
C TYR A 572 -8.68 -23.79 0.07
N ASP A 573 -8.73 -23.96 -1.24
CA ASP A 573 -7.57 -24.24 -2.08
C ASP A 573 -7.06 -22.95 -2.75
N GLN A 574 -5.97 -23.05 -3.52
CA GLN A 574 -5.35 -21.91 -4.20
C GLN A 574 -6.31 -21.18 -5.17
N ASN A 575 -7.32 -21.88 -5.71
CA ASN A 575 -8.31 -21.31 -6.62
C ASN A 575 -9.57 -20.81 -5.89
N GLY A 576 -9.57 -20.78 -4.55
CA GLY A 576 -10.73 -20.39 -3.77
C GLY A 576 -11.84 -21.45 -3.70
N LYS A 577 -11.55 -22.71 -4.04
CA LYS A 577 -12.52 -23.81 -3.86
C LYS A 577 -12.51 -24.29 -2.41
N SER A 578 -13.70 -24.45 -1.82
CA SER A 578 -13.86 -24.91 -0.44
C SER A 578 -13.43 -26.37 -0.26
N ARG A 579 -12.68 -26.66 0.82
CA ARG A 579 -12.30 -28.01 1.23
C ARG A 579 -13.32 -28.69 2.15
N SER A 580 -14.52 -28.12 2.34
CA SER A 580 -15.50 -28.62 3.33
C SER A 580 -15.86 -30.10 3.17
N ASN A 581 -15.89 -30.61 1.93
CA ASN A 581 -16.15 -32.02 1.61
C ASN A 581 -14.94 -32.70 0.95
N SER A 582 -13.74 -32.17 1.17
CA SER A 582 -12.51 -32.65 0.56
C SER A 582 -11.46 -32.97 1.62
N ALA A 583 -10.71 -34.02 1.37
CA ALA A 583 -9.47 -34.34 2.08
C ALA A 583 -8.30 -34.39 1.08
N ALA A 584 -8.34 -33.57 0.04
CA ALA A 584 -7.29 -33.52 -0.96
C ALA A 584 -6.03 -32.87 -0.42
N MET A 585 -4.87 -33.45 -0.75
CA MET A 585 -3.56 -32.87 -0.52
C MET A 585 -3.20 -31.86 -1.62
N GLY A 586 -2.22 -30.99 -1.35
CA GLY A 586 -1.67 -30.04 -2.33
C GLY A 586 -2.47 -28.76 -2.49
N ALA A 587 -1.98 -27.90 -3.38
CA ALA A 587 -2.44 -26.53 -3.56
C ALA A 587 -3.86 -26.40 -4.11
N ALA A 588 -4.23 -27.26 -5.06
CA ALA A 588 -5.50 -27.18 -5.76
C ALA A 588 -6.21 -28.54 -5.79
N ILE A 589 -7.48 -28.54 -5.41
CA ILE A 589 -8.30 -29.75 -5.37
C ILE A 589 -8.84 -30.10 -6.77
N PRO A 590 -9.24 -31.36 -7.03
CA PRO A 590 -9.78 -31.78 -8.32
C PRO A 590 -10.95 -30.94 -8.87
#